data_AF-A0A957UVX4-F1
#
_entry.id   AF-A0A957UVX4-F1
#
_cell.length_a   1.000
_cell.length_b   1.000
_cell.length_c   1.000
_cell.angle_alpha   90.00
_cell.angle_beta   90.00
_cell.angle_gamma   90.00
#
_symmetry.space_group_name_H-M   'P 1'
#
loop_
_entity.id
_entity.type
_entity.pdbx_description
1 polymer ?
#
loop_
_entity_poly.entity_id
_entity_poly.type
_entity_poly.pdbx_seq_one_letter_code
_entity_poly.pdbx_strand_id
1 'polypeptide(L)'
;AALAVAEQHPQVAAEPGPDVFFFGNGDTSFLYELAVWTDDPMITKPLTSALYYAMFDEFKLRGLEPPTPQRDLQFLNPMMALQKMPVAPEPRAGHREPEPRN
;
A
#
# COMPACT_ATOMS: atom_id res chain seq x y z
N ALA A 1 -6.99 4.01 -19.12
CA ALA A 1 -8.41 3.92 -18.73
C ALA A 1 -8.87 5.25 -18.16
N ALA A 2 -8.36 5.70 -17.01
CA ALA A 2 -8.70 7.01 -16.43
C ALA A 2 -8.51 8.20 -17.38
N LEU A 3 -7.32 8.33 -17.99
CA LEU A 3 -7.03 9.42 -18.93
C LEU A 3 -8.00 9.45 -20.12
N ALA A 4 -8.22 8.29 -20.76
CA ALA A 4 -9.14 8.18 -21.88
C ALA A 4 -10.60 8.55 -21.51
N VAL A 5 -11.04 8.21 -20.29
CA VAL A 5 -12.36 8.62 -19.78
C VAL A 5 -12.44 10.14 -19.65
N ALA A 6 -11.37 10.78 -19.13
CA ALA A 6 -11.31 12.23 -19.00
C ALA A 6 -11.29 12.94 -20.37
N GLU A 7 -10.48 12.47 -21.32
CA GLU A 7 -10.37 13.01 -22.68
C GLU A 7 -11.70 12.96 -23.45
N GLN A 8 -12.56 11.98 -23.15
CA GLN A 8 -13.87 11.81 -23.79
C GLN A 8 -15.00 12.60 -23.12
N HIS A 9 -14.77 13.19 -21.95
CA HIS A 9 -15.81 13.86 -21.20
C HIS A 9 -16.01 15.30 -21.73
N PRO A 10 -17.25 15.69 -22.11
CA PRO A 10 -17.49 16.95 -22.83
C PRO A 10 -17.20 18.23 -22.03
N GLN A 11 -17.16 18.12 -20.71
CA GLN A 11 -16.86 19.22 -19.79
C GLN A 11 -15.37 19.28 -19.37
N VAL A 12 -14.54 18.40 -19.91
CA VAL A 12 -13.08 18.46 -19.73
C VAL A 12 -12.48 19.23 -20.89
N ALA A 13 -11.64 20.21 -20.58
CA ALA A 13 -10.96 21.02 -21.58
C ALA A 13 -9.98 20.17 -22.40
N ALA A 14 -9.93 20.44 -23.71
CA ALA A 14 -8.96 19.80 -24.61
C ALA A 14 -7.57 20.44 -24.50
N GLU A 15 -7.50 21.75 -24.19
CA GLU A 15 -6.25 22.47 -24.01
C GLU A 15 -6.42 23.56 -22.91
N PRO A 16 -5.71 23.47 -21.78
CA PRO A 16 -4.86 22.34 -21.37
C PRO A 16 -5.69 21.05 -21.20
N GLY A 17 -5.17 19.94 -21.74
CA GLY A 17 -5.82 18.63 -21.66
C GLY A 17 -5.67 17.98 -20.27
N PRO A 18 -6.42 16.91 -19.99
CA PRO A 18 -6.24 16.13 -18.77
C PRO A 18 -4.87 15.45 -18.75
N ASP A 19 -4.34 15.19 -17.55
CA ASP A 19 -3.06 14.50 -17.37
C ASP A 19 -3.09 13.60 -16.13
N VAL A 20 -2.23 12.60 -16.10
CA VAL A 20 -2.11 11.65 -14.98
C VAL A 20 -0.73 11.75 -14.37
N PHE A 21 -0.68 12.11 -13.10
CA PHE A 21 0.53 12.19 -12.32
C PHE A 21 0.70 10.96 -11.45
N PHE A 22 1.92 10.44 -11.38
CA PHE A 22 2.28 9.47 -10.36
C PHE A 22 2.50 10.23 -9.04
N PHE A 23 1.70 9.91 -8.03
CA PHE A 23 1.74 10.57 -6.72
C PHE A 23 2.66 9.82 -5.74
N GLY A 24 2.71 8.50 -5.81
CA GLY A 24 3.60 7.70 -4.96
C GLY A 24 3.17 6.24 -4.79
N ASN A 25 3.69 5.62 -3.74
CA ASN A 25 3.35 4.24 -3.36
C ASN A 25 2.46 4.28 -2.11
N GLY A 26 1.30 3.63 -2.17
CA GLY A 26 0.55 3.19 -1.00
C GLY A 26 1.06 1.83 -0.49
N ASP A 27 0.47 1.34 0.58
CA ASP A 27 0.91 0.10 1.25
C ASP A 27 0.93 -1.12 0.32
N THR A 28 0.01 -1.16 -0.64
CA THR A 28 -0.18 -2.28 -1.59
C THR A 28 -0.48 -1.82 -3.02
N SER A 29 -0.36 -0.54 -3.32
CA SER A 29 -0.79 0.05 -4.61
C SER A 29 0.07 1.24 -5.02
N PHE A 30 0.09 1.55 -6.31
CA PHE A 30 0.60 2.83 -6.80
C PHE A 30 -0.53 3.85 -6.80
N LEU A 31 -0.23 5.05 -6.29
CA LEU A 31 -1.16 6.17 -6.24
C LEU A 31 -0.92 7.06 -7.45
N TYR A 32 -2.01 7.32 -8.17
CA TYR A 32 -2.04 8.23 -9.31
C TYR A 32 -3.07 9.32 -9.07
N GLU A 33 -2.79 10.51 -9.57
CA GLU A 33 -3.70 11.65 -9.56
C GLU A 33 -4.08 12.00 -11.00
N LEU A 34 -5.39 12.18 -11.24
CA LEU A 34 -5.91 12.64 -12.53
C LEU A 34 -6.21 14.13 -12.42
N ALA A 35 -5.45 14.94 -13.14
CA ALA A 35 -5.71 16.37 -13.29
C ALA A 35 -6.65 16.59 -14.48
N VAL A 36 -7.68 17.40 -14.27
CA VAL A 36 -8.63 17.80 -15.31
C VAL A 36 -8.86 19.30 -15.24
N TRP A 37 -9.08 19.92 -16.39
CA TRP A 37 -9.38 21.34 -16.53
C TRP A 37 -10.80 21.52 -17.05
N THR A 38 -11.48 22.56 -16.59
CA THR A 38 -12.83 22.94 -17.01
C THR A 38 -12.91 24.47 -17.11
N ASP A 39 -13.69 24.97 -18.07
CA ASP A 39 -13.96 26.40 -18.24
C ASP A 39 -15.03 26.92 -17.27
N ASP A 40 -15.88 26.03 -16.78
CA ASP A 40 -16.90 26.33 -15.78
C ASP A 40 -16.46 25.83 -14.39
N PRO A 41 -16.08 26.73 -13.45
CA PRO A 41 -15.73 26.35 -12.09
C PRO A 41 -16.93 25.88 -11.26
N MET A 42 -18.16 26.25 -11.63
CA MET A 42 -19.38 25.88 -10.89
C MET A 42 -19.69 24.39 -10.99
N ILE A 43 -19.21 23.72 -12.05
CA ILE A 43 -19.44 22.30 -12.26
C ILE A 43 -18.36 21.40 -11.67
N THR A 44 -17.34 21.94 -11.00
CA THR A 44 -16.21 21.14 -10.49
C THR A 44 -16.67 19.92 -9.69
N LYS A 45 -17.61 20.08 -8.75
CA LYS A 45 -18.14 18.95 -7.96
C LYS A 45 -18.92 17.94 -8.82
N PRO A 46 -19.93 18.35 -9.63
CA PRO A 46 -20.60 17.46 -10.57
C PRO A 46 -19.66 16.72 -11.53
N LEU A 47 -18.68 17.43 -12.12
CA LEU A 47 -17.70 16.90 -13.06
C LEU A 47 -16.84 15.83 -12.41
N THR A 48 -16.27 16.11 -11.24
CA THR A 48 -15.49 15.14 -10.48
C THR A 48 -16.30 13.87 -10.19
N SER A 49 -17.55 14.02 -9.75
CA SER A 49 -18.46 12.88 -9.51
C SER A 49 -18.71 12.07 -10.79
N ALA A 50 -19.02 12.72 -11.90
CA ALA A 50 -19.27 12.08 -13.19
C ALA A 50 -18.05 11.29 -13.69
N LEU A 51 -16.86 11.88 -13.59
CA LEU A 51 -15.59 11.22 -13.93
C LEU A 51 -15.33 10.00 -13.04
N TYR A 52 -15.59 10.10 -11.73
CA TYR A 52 -15.46 8.96 -10.83
C TYR A 52 -16.36 7.78 -11.23
N TYR A 53 -17.63 8.03 -11.53
CA TYR A 53 -18.54 6.97 -11.97
C TYR A 53 -18.11 6.37 -13.32
N ALA A 54 -17.76 7.20 -14.29
CA ALA A 54 -17.30 6.73 -15.60
C ALA A 54 -16.01 5.90 -15.50
N MET A 55 -15.06 6.31 -14.66
CA MET A 55 -13.86 5.53 -14.38
C MET A 55 -14.17 4.22 -13.66
N PHE A 56 -15.09 4.24 -12.70
CA PHE A 56 -15.49 3.04 -11.96
C PHE A 56 -16.08 1.97 -12.89
N ASP A 57 -16.97 2.37 -13.79
CA ASP A 57 -17.56 1.47 -14.78
C ASP A 57 -16.49 0.92 -15.75
N GLU A 58 -15.61 1.79 -16.25
CA GLU A 58 -14.52 1.39 -17.15
C GLU A 58 -13.51 0.46 -16.48
N PHE A 59 -13.19 0.68 -15.20
CA PHE A 59 -12.32 -0.20 -14.42
C PHE A 59 -12.96 -1.56 -14.19
N LYS A 60 -14.25 -1.59 -13.87
CA LYS A 60 -15.00 -2.83 -13.70
C LYS A 60 -15.04 -3.65 -14.99
N LEU A 61 -15.25 -3.02 -16.15
CA LEU A 61 -15.21 -3.70 -17.45
C LEU A 61 -13.83 -4.32 -17.75
N ARG A 62 -12.76 -3.70 -17.25
CA ARG A 62 -11.38 -4.18 -17.41
C ARG A 62 -10.94 -5.18 -16.33
N GLY A 63 -11.82 -5.53 -15.38
CA GLY A 63 -11.48 -6.41 -14.25
C GLY A 63 -10.51 -5.77 -13.25
N LEU A 64 -10.44 -4.44 -13.21
CA LEU A 64 -9.67 -3.71 -12.20
C LEU A 64 -10.55 -3.55 -10.95
N GLU A 65 -10.27 -4.36 -9.93
CA GLU A 65 -10.92 -4.23 -8.62
C GLU A 65 -10.12 -3.31 -7.69
N PRO A 66 -10.80 -2.48 -6.88
CA PRO A 66 -10.12 -1.71 -5.83
C PRO A 66 -9.37 -2.63 -4.87
N PRO A 67 -8.16 -2.26 -4.43
CA PRO A 67 -7.41 -3.08 -3.49
C PRO A 67 -8.19 -3.21 -2.17
N THR A 68 -8.43 -4.46 -1.75
CA THR A 68 -8.97 -4.76 -0.42
C THR A 68 -7.86 -4.74 0.62
N PRO A 69 -8.14 -4.41 1.90
CA PRO A 69 -7.15 -4.51 2.96
C PRO A 69 -6.55 -5.92 3.02
N GLN A 70 -5.23 -6.02 2.81
CA GLN A 70 -4.53 -7.30 2.97
C GLN A 70 -4.29 -7.58 4.45
N ARG A 71 -4.51 -8.83 4.86
CA ARG A 71 -4.13 -9.33 6.19
C ARG A 71 -3.05 -10.37 5.99
N ASP A 72 -1.80 -9.97 6.25
CA ASP A 72 -0.69 -10.91 6.26
C ASP A 72 -0.79 -11.80 7.50
N LEU A 73 -0.90 -13.11 7.29
CA LEU A 73 -0.84 -14.11 8.35
C LEU A 73 0.60 -14.60 8.47
N GLN A 74 1.29 -14.20 9.53
CA GLN A 74 2.58 -14.79 9.89
C GLN A 74 2.34 -16.00 10.79
N PHE A 75 2.59 -17.21 10.28
CA PHE A 75 2.57 -18.42 11.10
C PHE A 75 3.88 -18.52 11.89
N LEU A 76 3.81 -18.27 13.20
CA LEU A 76 4.92 -18.53 14.11
C LEU A 76 4.88 -20.01 14.51
N ASN A 77 5.88 -20.79 14.08
CA ASN A 77 6.07 -22.14 14.61
C ASN A 77 6.69 -22.04 16.02
N PRO A 78 5.97 -22.44 17.10
CA PRO A 78 6.49 -22.35 18.46
C PRO A 78 7.76 -23.20 18.67
N MET A 79 7.97 -24.28 17.90
CA MET A 79 9.21 -25.04 17.96
C MET A 79 10.44 -24.27 17.47
N MET A 80 10.26 -23.32 16.53
CA MET A 80 11.36 -22.48 16.04
C MET A 80 11.70 -21.34 17.01
N ALA A 81 10.77 -20.92 17.88
CA ALA A 81 11.01 -19.91 18.89
C ALA A 81 11.91 -20.43 20.03
N LEU A 82 11.79 -21.72 20.39
CA LEU A 82 12.61 -22.37 21.41
C LEU A 82 14.08 -22.54 20.99
N GLN A 83 14.38 -22.56 19.69
CA GLN A 83 15.74 -22.74 19.17
C GLN A 83 16.59 -21.46 19.25
N LYS A 84 15.95 -20.29 19.47
CA LYS A 84 16.62 -18.98 19.57
C LYS A 84 16.95 -18.56 20.99
N MET A 85 16.57 -19.33 22.02
CA MET A 85 17.00 -19.04 23.38
C MET A 85 18.49 -19.40 23.52
N PRO A 86 19.33 -18.51 24.08
CA PRO A 86 20.69 -18.88 24.40
C PRO A 86 20.65 -20.06 25.37
N VAL A 87 21.33 -21.15 25.01
CA VAL A 87 21.60 -22.25 25.95
C VAL A 87 22.27 -21.62 27.15
N ALA A 88 21.65 -21.74 28.33
CA ALA A 88 22.24 -21.24 29.57
C ALA A 88 23.66 -21.78 29.69
N PRO A 89 24.67 -20.94 30.02
CA PRO A 89 26.03 -21.42 30.14
C PRO A 89 26.06 -22.57 31.16
N GLU A 90 26.66 -23.69 30.79
CA GLU A 90 26.82 -24.83 31.69
C GLU A 90 27.42 -24.34 33.02
N PRO A 91 26.92 -24.82 34.17
CA PRO A 91 27.51 -24.46 35.45
C PRO A 91 28.96 -24.93 35.42
N ARG A 92 29.90 -23.96 35.48
CA ARG A 92 31.33 -24.26 35.58
C ARG A 92 31.52 -25.22 36.75
N ALA A 93 32.00 -26.43 36.46
CA ALA A 93 32.38 -27.38 37.48
C ALA A 93 33.32 -26.67 38.45
N GLY A 94 32.90 -26.58 39.71
CA GLY A 94 33.58 -25.81 40.74
C GLY A 94 35.06 -26.16 40.77
N HIS A 95 35.91 -25.15 40.53
CA HIS A 95 37.29 -25.20 41.00
C HIS A 95 37.22 -25.28 42.52
N ARG A 96 37.48 -26.47 43.08
CA ARG A 96 37.72 -26.59 44.52
C ARG A 96 39.00 -25.83 44.82
N GLU A 97 38.87 -24.75 45.56
CA GLU A 97 39.98 -24.03 46.17
C GLU A 97 40.67 -24.99 47.16
N PRO A 98 42.00 -25.19 47.11
CA PRO A 98 42.68 -26.04 48.09
C PRO A 98 42.73 -25.32 49.44
N GLU A 99 42.14 -25.94 50.45
CA GLU A 99 42.18 -25.52 51.86
C GLU A 99 43.64 -25.25 52.33
N PRO A 100 43.89 -24.18 53.10
CA PRO A 100 45.21 -23.88 53.62
C PRO A 100 45.63 -24.90 54.69
N ARG A 101 46.83 -25.46 54.55
CA ARG A 101 47.42 -26.42 55.48
C ARG A 101 47.98 -25.68 56.69
N ASN A 102 47.42 -25.94 57.88
CA ASN A 102 48.02 -25.58 59.17
C ASN A 102 49.31 -26.37 59.42
#